data_AF-A0A0C2GY54-F1
#
_entry.id   AF-A0A0C2GY54-F1
#
_cell.length_a   1.000
_cell.length_b   1.000
_cell.length_c   1.000
_cell.angle_alpha   90.00
_cell.angle_beta   90.00
_cell.angle_gamma   90.00
#
_symmetry.space_group_name_H-M   'P 1'
#
loop_
_entity.id
_entity.type
_entity.pdbx_description
1 polymer ?
#
loop_
_entity_poly.entity_id
_entity_poly.type
_entity_poly.pdbx_seq_one_letter_code
_entity_poly.pdbx_strand_id
1 'polypeptide(L)'
;MVTLKDWGELWLNEGFANFFENSIPNNENDGEIQRNAQATLDFDYALRKDCFATSRPLSSIIDTPSEIHETFDGISYDKGGAILEMTANLMGAQKFRKGLNLVL
;
A
#
# COMPACT_ATOMS: atom_id res chain seq x y z
N MET A 1 0.39 6.53 -16.49
CA MET A 1 -0.66 5.52 -16.19
C MET A 1 0.00 4.17 -16.36
N VAL A 2 0.11 3.40 -15.28
CA VAL A 2 0.83 2.12 -15.24
C VAL A 2 -0.18 1.02 -15.02
N THR A 3 -0.04 -0.08 -15.76
CA THR A 3 -0.88 -1.27 -15.62
C THR A 3 -0.03 -2.40 -15.05
N LEU A 4 -0.64 -3.22 -14.19
CA LEU A 4 -0.03 -4.42 -13.63
C LEU A 4 0.50 -5.31 -14.75
N LYS A 5 1.65 -5.93 -14.52
CA LYS A 5 2.19 -6.95 -15.41
C LYS A 5 1.31 -8.21 -15.40
N ASP A 6 0.90 -8.62 -14.21
CA ASP A 6 0.03 -9.75 -13.92
C ASP A 6 -0.62 -9.56 -12.53
N TRP A 7 -1.53 -10.46 -12.17
CA TRP A 7 -2.28 -10.38 -10.90
C TRP A 7 -1.42 -10.59 -9.66
N GLY A 8 -0.23 -11.19 -9.79
CA GLY A 8 0.69 -11.37 -8.68
C GLY A 8 1.21 -10.04 -8.11
N GLU A 9 1.13 -8.97 -8.91
CA GLU A 9 1.51 -7.62 -8.51
C GLU A 9 0.32 -6.73 -8.12
N LEU A 10 -0.88 -7.30 -7.91
CA LEU A 10 -2.10 -6.54 -7.55
C LEU A 10 -1.88 -5.55 -6.41
N TRP A 11 -1.07 -5.93 -5.42
CA TRP A 11 -0.73 -5.09 -4.28
C TRP A 11 -0.11 -3.74 -4.67
N LEU A 12 0.55 -3.63 -5.83
CA LEU A 12 1.06 -2.35 -6.31
C LEU A 12 -0.10 -1.40 -6.59
N ASN A 13 -1.13 -1.84 -7.31
CA ASN A 13 -2.29 -1.00 -7.59
C ASN A 13 -3.02 -0.62 -6.30
N GLU A 14 -3.41 -1.63 -5.51
CA GLU A 14 -4.23 -1.41 -4.32
C GLU A 14 -3.47 -0.71 -3.19
N GLY A 15 -2.19 -1.05 -3.02
CA GLY A 15 -1.31 -0.40 -2.06
C GLY A 15 -1.03 1.06 -2.41
N PHE A 16 -0.80 1.39 -3.69
CA PHE A 16 -0.67 2.79 -4.11
C PHE A 16 -1.98 3.55 -3.96
N ALA A 17 -3.12 2.93 -4.27
CA ALA A 17 -4.43 3.55 -4.05
C ALA A 17 -4.62 3.92 -2.58
N ASN A 18 -4.38 2.98 -1.67
CA ASN A 18 -4.45 3.20 -0.22
C ASN A 18 -3.46 4.27 0.27
N PHE A 19 -2.21 4.23 -0.22
CA PHE A 19 -1.20 5.25 0.11
C PHE A 19 -1.63 6.66 -0.30
N PHE A 20 -2.19 6.82 -1.50
CA PHE A 20 -2.63 8.12 -1.99
C PHE A 20 -3.93 8.60 -1.32
N GLU A 21 -4.84 7.69 -0.99
CA GLU A 21 -6.05 8.00 -0.21
C GLU A 21 -5.66 8.68 1.12
N ASN A 22 -4.69 8.12 1.83
CA ASN A 22 -4.18 8.67 3.08
C ASN A 22 -3.32 9.93 2.92
N SER A 23 -2.80 10.18 1.72
CA SER A 23 -1.92 11.31 1.43
C SER A 23 -2.66 12.59 1.06
N ILE A 24 -3.97 12.52 0.78
CA ILE A 24 -4.80 13.69 0.48
C ILE A 24 -5.38 14.20 1.81
N PRO A 25 -4.89 15.34 2.35
CA PRO A 25 -5.37 15.83 3.63
C PRO A 25 -6.81 16.32 3.52
N ASN A 26 -7.66 15.92 4.47
CA ASN A 26 -9.04 16.41 4.59
C ASN A 26 -9.13 17.88 5.03
N ASN A 27 -8.04 18.48 5.53
CA ASN A 27 -7.99 19.88 5.98
C ASN A 27 -6.55 20.42 5.93
N GLU A 28 -6.37 21.66 5.47
CA GLU A 28 -5.07 22.29 5.20
C GLU A 28 -4.23 22.56 6.46
N ASN A 29 -4.85 22.64 7.65
CA ASN A 29 -4.16 23.05 8.88
C ASN A 29 -3.55 21.89 9.70
N ASP A 30 -4.12 20.67 9.65
CA ASP A 30 -3.70 19.51 10.47
C ASP A 30 -3.36 18.26 9.62
N GLY A 31 -3.21 18.43 8.30
CA GLY A 31 -3.11 17.33 7.35
C GLY A 31 -1.99 16.33 7.64
N GLU A 32 -0.85 16.79 8.15
CA GLU A 32 0.29 15.92 8.47
C GLU A 32 0.03 15.05 9.71
N ILE A 33 -0.58 15.61 10.76
CA ILE A 33 -0.91 14.88 11.99
C ILE A 33 -1.96 13.80 11.68
N GLN A 34 -2.99 14.16 10.91
CA GLN A 34 -4.05 13.23 10.52
C GLN A 34 -3.50 12.10 9.64
N ARG A 35 -2.65 12.42 8.65
CA ARG A 35 -1.97 11.43 7.82
C ARG A 35 -1.13 10.47 8.65
N ASN A 36 -0.32 10.98 9.59
CA ASN A 36 0.52 10.13 10.44
C ASN A 36 -0.30 9.23 11.37
N ALA A 37 -1.43 9.75 11.90
CA ALA A 37 -2.35 8.96 12.70
C ALA A 37 -2.99 7.83 11.88
N GLN A 38 -3.46 8.13 10.66
CA GLN A 38 -4.05 7.12 9.77
C GLN A 38 -3.02 6.07 9.35
N ALA A 39 -1.82 6.48 8.94
CA ALA A 39 -0.73 5.57 8.62
C ALA A 39 -0.36 4.62 9.78
N THR A 40 -0.45 5.12 11.03
CA THR A 40 -0.22 4.29 12.22
C THR A 40 -1.32 3.25 12.41
N LEU A 41 -2.58 3.63 12.17
CA LEU A 41 -3.73 2.71 12.25
C LEU A 41 -3.65 1.62 11.19
N ASP A 42 -3.35 1.99 9.95
CA ASP A 42 -3.23 1.05 8.83
C ASP A 42 -2.07 0.09 9.03
N PHE A 43 -0.95 0.58 9.59
CA PHE A 43 0.18 -0.25 9.97
C PHE A 43 -0.19 -1.28 11.05
N ASP A 44 -0.91 -0.88 12.11
CA ASP A 44 -1.39 -1.82 13.15
C ASP A 44 -2.35 -2.86 12.55
N TYR A 45 -3.26 -2.44 11.67
CA TYR A 45 -4.19 -3.35 10.99
C TYR A 45 -3.46 -4.36 10.10
N ALA A 46 -2.48 -3.89 9.31
CA ALA A 46 -1.64 -4.72 8.48
C ALA A 46 -0.91 -5.79 9.31
N LEU A 47 -0.29 -5.39 10.44
CA LEU A 47 0.41 -6.32 11.34
C LEU A 47 -0.53 -7.37 11.94
N ARG A 48 -1.75 -6.97 12.33
CA ARG A 48 -2.75 -7.91 12.87
C ARG A 48 -3.18 -8.95 11.83
N LYS A 49 -3.30 -8.56 10.56
CA LYS A 49 -3.62 -9.50 9.47
C LYS A 49 -2.44 -10.40 9.15
N ASP A 50 -1.24 -9.83 9.14
CA ASP A 50 -0.03 -10.53 8.72
C ASP A 50 0.52 -11.51 9.77
N CYS A 51 0.12 -11.38 11.04
CA CYS A 51 0.59 -12.26 12.11
C CYS A 51 -0.07 -13.66 12.11
N PHE A 52 -1.12 -13.88 11.33
CA PHE A 52 -1.76 -15.19 11.21
C PHE A 52 -0.97 -16.12 10.31
N ALA A 53 -0.97 -17.42 10.62
CA ALA A 53 -0.36 -18.45 9.78
C ALA A 53 -1.04 -18.58 8.40
N THR A 54 -2.26 -18.08 8.26
CA THR A 54 -3.01 -17.97 7.00
C THR A 54 -2.66 -16.71 6.20
N SER A 55 -1.73 -15.87 6.67
CA SER A 55 -1.22 -14.74 5.88
C SER A 55 -0.46 -15.25 4.65
N ARG A 56 -0.17 -14.32 3.74
CA ARG A 56 0.51 -14.57 2.48
C ARG A 56 1.54 -13.47 2.16
N PRO A 57 2.52 -13.76 1.29
CA PRO A 57 3.37 -12.73 0.70
C PRO A 57 2.54 -11.68 -0.07
N LEU A 58 3.07 -10.46 -0.16
CA LEU A 58 2.45 -9.37 -0.95
C LEU A 58 2.39 -9.69 -2.45
N SER A 59 3.46 -10.27 -2.97
CA SER A 59 3.55 -10.75 -4.35
C SER A 59 3.68 -12.27 -4.35
N SER A 60 2.84 -12.91 -5.14
CA SER A 60 2.79 -14.36 -5.33
C SER A 60 2.33 -14.69 -6.75
N ILE A 61 2.68 -15.88 -7.23
CA ILE A 61 2.16 -16.38 -8.52
C ILE A 61 0.67 -16.69 -8.35
N ILE A 62 -0.16 -16.23 -9.29
CA ILE A 62 -1.60 -16.42 -9.31
C ILE A 62 -1.98 -17.06 -10.64
N ASP A 63 -2.58 -18.24 -10.58
CA ASP A 63 -2.91 -19.06 -11.75
C ASP A 63 -4.42 -19.22 -11.96
N THR A 64 -5.24 -19.00 -10.92
CA THR A 64 -6.70 -19.20 -11.00
C THR A 64 -7.51 -17.95 -10.64
N PRO A 65 -8.74 -17.80 -11.19
CA PRO A 65 -9.63 -16.70 -10.79
C PRO A 65 -10.00 -16.68 -9.30
N SER A 66 -10.04 -17.84 -8.63
CA SER A 66 -10.30 -17.89 -7.19
C SER A 66 -9.16 -17.26 -6.39
N GLU A 67 -7.92 -17.57 -6.76
CA GLU A 67 -6.73 -16.98 -6.14
C GLU A 67 -6.67 -15.47 -6.36
N ILE A 68 -7.09 -14.98 -7.54
CA ILE A 68 -7.23 -13.54 -7.78
C ILE A 68 -8.14 -12.91 -6.71
N HIS A 69 -9.33 -13.48 -6.47
CA HIS A 69 -10.26 -12.97 -5.47
C HIS A 69 -9.69 -13.00 -4.05
N GLU A 70 -8.93 -14.03 -3.70
CA GLU A 70 -8.28 -14.13 -2.38
C GLU A 70 -7.25 -13.02 -2.15
N THR A 71 -6.64 -12.49 -3.22
CA THR A 71 -5.67 -11.40 -3.10
C THR A 71 -6.28 -10.00 -2.95
N PHE A 72 -7.60 -9.85 -3.04
CA PHE A 72 -8.30 -8.62 -2.67
C PHE A 72 -8.57 -8.58 -1.16
N ASP A 73 -7.51 -8.51 -0.38
CA ASP A 73 -7.55 -8.56 1.09
C ASP A 73 -6.68 -7.45 1.72
N GLY A 74 -6.74 -7.33 3.05
CA GLY A 74 -5.94 -6.35 3.80
C GLY A 74 -4.41 -6.53 3.66
N ILE A 75 -3.93 -7.67 3.15
CA ILE A 75 -2.50 -7.80 2.82
C ILE A 75 -2.18 -6.95 1.59
N SER A 76 -2.98 -6.99 0.52
CA SER A 76 -2.75 -6.15 -0.66
C SER A 76 -2.91 -4.65 -0.36
N TYR A 77 -3.95 -4.28 0.39
CA TYR A 77 -4.27 -2.87 0.68
C TYR A 77 -3.40 -2.31 1.81
N ASP A 78 -3.53 -2.86 3.02
CA ASP A 78 -3.01 -2.24 4.24
C ASP A 78 -1.51 -2.45 4.35
N LYS A 79 -1.03 -3.69 4.18
CA LYS A 79 0.41 -3.98 4.21
C LYS A 79 1.12 -3.34 3.02
N GLY A 80 0.51 -3.33 1.84
CA GLY A 80 1.02 -2.66 0.65
C GLY A 80 1.20 -1.16 0.87
N GLY A 81 0.15 -0.48 1.30
CA GLY A 81 0.18 0.96 1.64
C GLY A 81 1.18 1.29 2.74
N ALA A 82 1.24 0.48 3.80
CA ALA A 82 2.18 0.68 4.91
C ALA A 82 3.65 0.58 4.48
N ILE A 83 4.00 -0.34 3.57
CA ILE A 83 5.36 -0.44 3.03
C ILE A 83 5.70 0.77 2.15
N LEU A 84 4.74 1.28 1.37
CA LEU A 84 4.93 2.49 0.57
C LEU A 84 5.16 3.71 1.47
N GLU A 85 4.40 3.84 2.55
CA GLU A 85 4.58 4.90 3.54
C GLU A 85 5.95 4.81 4.22
N MET A 86 6.36 3.62 4.65
CA MET A 86 7.70 3.38 5.20
C MET A 86 8.81 3.74 4.20
N THR A 87 8.63 3.37 2.93
CA THR A 87 9.59 3.66 1.86
C THR A 87 9.69 5.16 1.59
N ALA A 88 8.55 5.85 1.54
CA ALA A 88 8.49 7.31 1.35
C ALA A 88 9.20 8.04 2.51
N ASN A 89 8.98 7.59 3.75
CA ASN A 89 9.64 8.15 4.93
C ASN A 89 11.15 7.87 4.95
N LEU A 90 11.58 6.66 4.55
CA LEU A 90 12.99 6.29 4.46
C LEU A 90 13.75 7.10 3.38
N MET A 91 13.14 7.30 2.22
CA MET A 91 13.76 8.03 1.11
C MET A 91 13.68 9.55 1.25
N GLY A 92 12.66 10.03 1.97
CA GLY A 92 12.24 11.44 1.99
C GLY A 92 11.35 11.80 0.79
N ALA A 93 10.33 12.62 1.06
CA ALA A 93 9.24 12.94 0.13
C ALA A 93 9.71 13.39 -1.27
N GLN A 94 10.76 14.21 -1.35
CA GLN A 94 11.25 14.73 -2.63
C GLN A 94 11.85 13.62 -3.52
N LYS A 95 12.65 12.71 -2.93
CA LYS A 95 13.27 11.61 -3.68
C LYS A 95 12.24 10.57 -4.06
N PHE A 96 11.31 10.27 -3.16
CA PHE A 96 10.19 9.36 -3.43
C PHE A 96 9.34 9.87 -4.60
N ARG A 97 8.90 11.13 -4.56
CA ARG A 97 8.13 11.76 -5.66
C ARG A 97 8.89 11.76 -6.99
N LYS A 98 10.20 12.03 -6.96
CA LYS A 98 11.04 11.96 -8.17
C LYS A 98 11.10 10.54 -8.73
N GLY A 99 11.19 9.52 -7.86
CA GLY A 99 11.14 8.11 -8.25
C GLY A 99 9.81 7.76 -8.91
N LEU A 100 8.69 8.18 -8.33
CA LEU A 100 7.36 7.97 -8.89
C LEU A 100 7.23 8.58 -10.30
N ASN A 101 7.70 9.80 -10.52
CA ASN A 101 7.65 10.45 -11.84
C ASN A 101 8.51 9.77 -12.92
N LEU A 102 9.46 8.89 -12.55
CA LEU A 102 10.24 8.11 -13.52
C LEU A 102 9.54 6.82 -13.93
N VAL A 103 8.62 6.33 -13.09
CA VAL A 103 7.96 5.03 -13.24
C VAL A 103 6.50 5.18 -13.70
N LEU A 104 5.84 6.31 -13.39
CA LEU A 104 4.43 6.61 -13.70
C LEU A 104 4.20 7.28 -15.06
#